data_AF-A8B5N9-F1
#
_entry.id   AF-A8B5N9-F1
#
_cell.length_a   1.000
_cell.length_b   1.000
_cell.length_c   1.000
_cell.angle_alpha   90.00
_cell.angle_beta   90.00
_cell.angle_gamma   90.00
#
_symmetry.space_group_name_H-M   'P 1'
#
loop_
_entity.id
_entity.type
_entity.pdbx_description
1 polymer ?
#
loop_
_entity_poly.entity_id
_entity_poly.type
_entity_poly.pdbx_seq_one_letter_code
_entity_poly.pdbx_strand_id
1 'polypeptide(L)'
;MIQLSTAVLGLWGFIKDLPEYYKTVSFKDPLCAVILSIHAVMIVGLILSMKSALGSLVIIFILLGFSYLTSWIDEFLRSNVALLLEKKYISTDYFFVKGKFVAAVWTVPIFFYTVFFSLCLILTLLKEILQECRKRTSKAGSSRNSRHEETEGEMSGSRTTEKSAANNIHMHGSTSSPNEHSRHDKHHGGHNKHYAGHGTHANHKHGK
;
A
#
# COMPACT_ATOMS: atom_id res chain seq x y z
N MET A 1 -14.15 -29.03 15.75
CA MET A 1 -13.31 -27.88 16.17
C MET A 1 -11.91 -28.38 16.46
N ILE A 2 -10.88 -27.80 15.86
CA ILE A 2 -9.49 -28.06 16.26
C ILE A 2 -9.20 -27.14 17.45
N GLN A 3 -8.66 -27.66 18.55
CA GLN A 3 -8.24 -26.82 19.67
C GLN A 3 -7.05 -25.95 19.25
N LEU A 4 -7.10 -24.66 19.58
CA LEU A 4 -6.07 -23.68 19.21
C LEU A 4 -4.67 -24.11 19.68
N SER A 5 -4.58 -24.70 20.88
CA SER A 5 -3.36 -25.29 21.44
C SER A 5 -2.77 -26.38 20.54
N THR A 6 -3.59 -27.32 20.07
CA THR A 6 -3.17 -28.40 19.16
C THR A 6 -2.71 -27.86 17.81
N ALA A 7 -3.40 -26.84 17.28
CA ALA A 7 -3.00 -26.17 16.03
C ALA A 7 -1.66 -25.44 16.17
N VAL A 8 -1.44 -24.71 17.27
CA VAL A 8 -0.18 -24.00 17.56
C VAL A 8 0.97 -24.98 17.77
N LEU A 9 0.77 -26.08 18.51
CA LEU A 9 1.79 -27.11 18.70
C LEU A 9 2.13 -27.84 17.39
N GLY A 10 1.13 -28.17 16.56
CA GLY A 10 1.34 -28.76 15.24
C GLY A 10 2.10 -27.83 14.29
N LEU A 11 1.75 -26.53 14.28
CA LEU A 11 2.46 -25.51 13.52
C LEU A 11 3.90 -25.33 14.01
N TRP A 12 4.13 -25.32 15.32
CA TRP A 12 5.47 -25.22 15.90
C TRP A 12 6.37 -26.41 15.53
N GLY A 13 5.85 -27.64 15.62
CA GLY A 13 6.55 -28.83 15.17
C GLY A 13 6.90 -28.75 13.68
N PHE A 14 5.95 -28.39 12.84
CA PHE A 14 6.17 -28.22 11.40
C PHE A 14 7.22 -27.15 11.08
N ILE A 15 7.20 -26.00 11.76
CA ILE A 15 8.21 -24.93 11.61
C ILE A 15 9.60 -25.42 12.05
N LYS A 16 9.69 -26.20 13.14
CA LYS A 16 10.94 -26.75 13.64
C LYS A 16 11.58 -27.76 12.68
N ASP A 17 10.76 -28.60 12.05
CA ASP A 17 11.22 -29.64 11.11
C ASP A 17 11.41 -29.10 9.68
N LEU A 18 10.93 -27.88 9.39
CA LEU A 18 11.00 -27.22 8.09
C LEU A 18 12.43 -27.12 7.51
N PRO A 19 13.47 -26.73 8.29
CA PRO A 19 14.84 -26.64 7.78
C PRO A 19 15.41 -27.99 7.32
N GLU A 20 15.04 -29.08 8.01
CA GLU A 20 15.45 -30.43 7.62
C GLU A 20 14.70 -30.87 6.35
N TYR A 21 13.40 -30.57 6.27
CA TYR A 21 12.61 -30.86 5.08
C TYR A 21 13.10 -30.09 3.84
N TYR A 22 13.55 -28.84 3.98
CA TYR A 22 14.13 -28.09 2.87
C TYR A 22 15.40 -28.72 2.29
N LYS A 23 16.17 -29.49 3.07
CA LYS A 23 17.32 -30.25 2.53
C LYS A 23 16.90 -31.36 1.57
N THR A 24 15.66 -31.86 1.69
CA THR A 24 15.10 -32.88 0.79
C THR A 24 14.51 -32.29 -0.50
N VAL A 25 14.41 -30.97 -0.61
CA VAL A 25 13.87 -30.26 -1.77
C VAL A 25 15.02 -29.77 -2.66
N SER A 26 15.10 -30.23 -3.91
CA SER A 26 16.02 -29.66 -4.89
C SER A 26 15.47 -28.34 -5.39
N PHE A 27 16.00 -27.23 -4.87
CA PHE A 27 15.72 -25.88 -5.38
C PHE A 27 16.29 -25.62 -6.78
N LYS A 28 17.04 -26.57 -7.36
CA LYS A 28 17.48 -26.54 -8.76
C LYS A 28 16.41 -27.03 -9.72
N ASP A 29 15.36 -27.67 -9.22
CA ASP A 29 14.29 -28.24 -10.04
C ASP A 29 13.47 -27.13 -10.71
N PRO A 30 13.10 -27.27 -12.00
CA PRO A 30 12.33 -26.25 -12.72
C PRO A 30 11.02 -25.84 -12.03
N LEU A 31 10.32 -26.78 -11.37
CA LEU A 31 9.11 -26.46 -10.59
C LEU A 31 9.40 -25.48 -9.45
N CYS A 32 10.50 -25.69 -8.71
CA CYS A 32 10.92 -24.80 -7.63
C CYS A 32 11.28 -23.41 -8.17
N ALA A 33 11.95 -23.33 -9.33
CA ALA A 33 12.28 -22.06 -9.98
C ALA A 33 11.03 -21.27 -10.41
N VAL A 34 9.99 -21.95 -10.92
CA VAL A 34 8.68 -21.33 -11.23
C VAL A 34 8.00 -20.80 -9.97
N ILE A 35 7.97 -21.59 -8.88
CA ILE A 35 7.37 -21.16 -7.61
C ILE A 35 8.11 -19.94 -7.03
N LEU A 36 9.45 -19.97 -7.05
CA LEU A 36 10.27 -18.84 -6.58
C LEU A 36 10.11 -17.58 -7.44
N SER A 37 9.89 -17.70 -8.76
CA SER A 37 9.64 -16.53 -9.61
C SER A 37 8.30 -15.87 -9.30
N ILE A 38 7.26 -16.66 -8.97
CA ILE A 38 5.97 -16.14 -8.51
C ILE A 38 6.14 -15.39 -7.17
N HIS A 39 6.90 -15.94 -6.22
CA HIS A 39 7.23 -15.24 -4.96
C HIS A 39 7.98 -13.93 -5.21
N ALA A 40 8.95 -13.90 -6.13
CA ALA A 40 9.66 -12.67 -6.49
C ALA A 40 8.70 -11.59 -7.03
N VAL A 41 7.77 -11.96 -7.91
CA VAL A 41 6.72 -11.03 -8.42
C VAL A 41 5.82 -10.53 -7.29
N MET A 42 5.40 -11.40 -6.36
CA MET A 42 4.61 -11.00 -5.20
C MET A 42 5.37 -10.02 -4.30
N ILE A 43 6.64 -10.28 -3.99
CA ILE A 43 7.49 -9.38 -3.18
C ILE A 43 7.65 -8.01 -3.86
N VAL A 44 7.90 -7.98 -5.18
CA VAL A 44 7.99 -6.70 -5.92
C VAL A 44 6.66 -5.95 -5.88
N GLY A 45 5.53 -6.64 -6.12
CA GLY A 45 4.20 -6.04 -6.03
C GLY A 45 3.88 -5.47 -4.64
N LEU A 46 4.28 -6.19 -3.58
CA LEU A 46 4.16 -5.74 -2.19
C LEU A 46 4.99 -4.47 -1.92
N ILE A 47 6.27 -4.46 -2.30
CA ILE A 47 7.17 -3.30 -2.10
C ILE A 47 6.65 -2.05 -2.81
N LEU A 48 6.22 -2.19 -4.08
CA LEU A 48 5.64 -1.07 -4.83
C LEU A 48 4.36 -0.54 -4.17
N SER A 49 3.58 -1.43 -3.57
CA SER A 49 2.31 -1.12 -2.91
C SER A 49 2.45 -0.53 -1.51
N MET A 50 3.64 -0.54 -0.89
CA MET A 50 3.88 0.11 0.42
C MET A 50 3.68 1.64 0.39
N LYS A 51 3.66 2.25 -0.80
CA LYS A 51 3.43 3.70 -0.99
C LYS A 51 2.00 4.15 -0.73
N SER A 52 1.05 3.24 -0.61
CA SER A 52 -0.37 3.55 -0.38
C SER A 52 -1.01 2.48 0.50
N ALA A 53 -1.70 2.90 1.57
CA ALA A 53 -2.43 1.98 2.43
C ALA A 53 -3.47 1.14 1.64
N LEU A 54 -4.14 1.74 0.65
CA LEU A 54 -5.07 1.03 -0.24
C LEU A 54 -4.35 -0.01 -1.11
N GLY A 55 -3.18 0.33 -1.67
CA GLY A 55 -2.36 -0.59 -2.44
C GLY A 55 -1.92 -1.80 -1.61
N SER A 56 -1.37 -1.56 -0.42
CA SER A 56 -0.96 -2.62 0.50
C SER A 56 -2.14 -3.51 0.93
N LEU A 57 -3.31 -2.93 1.18
CA LEU A 57 -4.53 -3.67 1.50
C LEU A 57 -4.99 -4.56 0.33
N VAL A 58 -4.96 -4.06 -0.91
CA VAL A 58 -5.27 -4.85 -2.11
C VAL A 58 -4.32 -6.05 -2.26
N ILE A 59 -3.01 -5.86 -2.07
CA ILE A 59 -2.07 -6.99 -2.19
C ILE A 59 -2.26 -8.00 -1.04
N ILE A 60 -2.59 -7.57 0.18
CA ILE A 60 -2.93 -8.49 1.28
C ILE A 60 -4.13 -9.39 0.92
N PHE A 61 -5.18 -8.83 0.29
CA PHE A 61 -6.28 -9.64 -0.24
C PHE A 61 -5.85 -10.63 -1.34
N ILE A 62 -4.91 -10.24 -2.21
CA ILE A 62 -4.35 -11.14 -3.24
C ILE A 62 -3.55 -12.29 -2.59
N LEU A 63 -2.72 -12.02 -1.57
CA LEU A 63 -2.00 -13.05 -0.82
C LEU A 63 -2.95 -14.02 -0.09
N LEU A 64 -4.03 -13.52 0.48
CA LEU A 64 -5.09 -14.34 1.07
C LEU A 64 -5.78 -15.22 0.02
N GLY A 65 -6.03 -14.69 -1.19
CA GLY A 65 -6.52 -15.45 -2.34
C GLY A 65 -5.57 -16.59 -2.76
N PHE A 66 -4.26 -16.32 -2.87
CA PHE A 66 -3.26 -17.36 -3.14
C PHE A 66 -3.13 -18.40 -2.02
N SER A 67 -3.39 -18.01 -0.77
CA SER A 67 -3.44 -18.93 0.38
C SER A 67 -4.67 -19.83 0.33
N TYR A 68 -5.82 -19.32 -0.14
CA TYR A 68 -7.03 -20.13 -0.36
C TYR A 68 -6.83 -21.16 -1.48
N LEU A 69 -6.06 -20.82 -2.52
CA LEU A 69 -5.73 -21.72 -3.63
C LEU A 69 -4.75 -22.85 -3.26
N THR A 70 -4.12 -22.84 -2.07
CA THR A 70 -3.16 -23.86 -1.63
C THR A 70 -3.64 -25.30 -1.85
N SER A 71 -4.88 -25.63 -1.48
CA SER A 71 -5.41 -27.00 -1.61
C SER A 71 -5.62 -27.41 -3.07
N TRP A 72 -5.96 -26.47 -3.94
CA TRP A 72 -6.07 -26.71 -5.39
C TRP A 72 -4.70 -26.93 -6.02
N ILE A 73 -3.69 -26.16 -5.60
CA ILE A 73 -2.30 -26.30 -6.08
C ILE A 73 -1.72 -27.65 -5.66
N ASP A 74 -1.93 -28.09 -4.40
CA ASP A 74 -1.50 -29.41 -3.91
C ASP A 74 -2.13 -30.55 -4.70
N GLU A 75 -3.47 -30.54 -4.86
CA GLU A 75 -4.16 -31.62 -5.58
C GLU A 75 -3.82 -31.63 -7.07
N PHE A 76 -3.65 -30.47 -7.71
CA PHE A 76 -3.22 -30.36 -9.11
C PHE A 76 -1.81 -30.91 -9.32
N LEU A 77 -0.83 -30.48 -8.52
CA LEU A 77 0.55 -30.93 -8.67
C LEU A 77 0.69 -32.43 -8.36
N ARG A 78 0.01 -32.91 -7.31
CA ARG A 78 -0.02 -34.33 -6.93
C ARG A 78 -0.65 -35.20 -8.01
N SER A 79 -1.75 -34.76 -8.62
CA SER A 79 -2.40 -35.48 -9.73
C SER A 79 -1.52 -35.59 -10.98
N ASN A 80 -0.53 -34.70 -11.13
CA ASN A 80 0.39 -34.65 -12.27
C ASN A 80 1.82 -35.11 -11.94
N VAL A 81 2.06 -35.68 -10.75
CA VAL A 81 3.42 -36.01 -10.27
C VAL A 81 4.22 -36.92 -11.21
N ALA A 82 3.57 -37.91 -11.83
CA ALA A 82 4.21 -38.80 -12.79
C ALA A 82 4.72 -38.06 -14.04
N LEU A 83 3.93 -37.10 -14.56
CA LEU A 83 4.31 -36.27 -15.70
C LEU A 83 5.41 -35.27 -15.31
N LEU A 84 5.37 -34.70 -14.10
CA LEU A 84 6.42 -33.81 -13.59
C LEU A 84 7.77 -34.53 -13.48
N LEU A 85 7.78 -35.80 -13.06
CA LEU A 85 8.97 -36.66 -13.03
C LEU A 85 9.45 -37.02 -14.45
N GLU A 86 8.54 -37.49 -15.32
CA GLU A 86 8.87 -37.89 -16.70
C GLU A 86 9.50 -36.74 -17.50
N LYS A 87 8.95 -35.53 -17.37
CA LYS A 87 9.45 -34.31 -18.03
C LYS A 87 10.58 -33.61 -17.24
N LYS A 88 11.04 -34.18 -16.12
CA LYS A 88 12.14 -33.66 -15.28
C LYS A 88 11.89 -32.23 -14.72
N TYR A 89 10.63 -31.86 -14.49
CA TYR A 89 10.27 -30.66 -13.73
C TYR A 89 10.56 -30.81 -12.23
N ILE A 90 10.59 -32.05 -11.74
CA ILE A 90 11.05 -32.45 -10.41
C ILE A 90 12.00 -33.64 -10.53
N SER A 91 12.96 -33.74 -9.61
CA SER A 91 13.98 -34.80 -9.56
C SER A 91 13.60 -35.97 -8.63
N THR A 92 12.64 -35.76 -7.73
CA THR A 92 12.08 -36.77 -6.82
C THR A 92 10.62 -36.45 -6.50
N ASP A 93 9.89 -37.39 -5.91
CA ASP A 93 8.49 -37.20 -5.50
C ASP A 93 8.40 -36.38 -4.20
N TYR A 94 8.10 -35.10 -4.34
CA TYR A 94 7.85 -34.20 -3.20
C TYR A 94 6.45 -34.35 -2.58
N PHE A 95 5.53 -35.06 -3.23
CA PHE A 95 4.10 -35.12 -2.91
C PHE A 95 3.69 -36.39 -2.16
N PHE A 96 4.65 -37.27 -1.83
CA PHE A 96 4.41 -38.48 -1.04
C PHE A 96 3.70 -38.19 0.30
N VAL A 97 4.01 -37.06 0.94
CA VAL A 97 3.20 -36.52 2.06
C VAL A 97 2.30 -35.41 1.53
N LYS A 98 0.99 -35.68 1.49
CA LYS A 98 -0.04 -34.73 1.05
C LYS A 98 0.15 -33.37 1.73
N GLY A 99 0.11 -32.29 0.94
CA GLY A 99 0.23 -30.91 1.44
C GLY A 99 1.62 -30.49 1.91
N LYS A 100 2.58 -31.38 2.16
CA LYS A 100 3.84 -31.01 2.84
C LYS A 100 4.72 -30.09 1.98
N PHE A 101 4.86 -30.41 0.70
CA PHE A 101 5.62 -29.59 -0.25
C PHE A 101 4.99 -28.21 -0.40
N VAL A 102 3.69 -28.14 -0.74
CA VAL A 102 2.98 -26.86 -0.94
C VAL A 102 2.85 -26.06 0.36
N ALA A 103 2.75 -26.69 1.52
CA ALA A 103 2.85 -25.99 2.80
C ALA A 103 4.22 -25.30 2.94
N ALA A 104 5.33 -26.01 2.68
CA ALA A 104 6.67 -25.48 2.80
C ALA A 104 7.02 -24.42 1.73
N VAL A 105 6.85 -24.71 0.44
CA VAL A 105 7.34 -23.81 -0.64
C VAL A 105 6.34 -22.75 -1.08
N TRP A 106 5.07 -22.83 -0.69
CA TRP A 106 4.03 -21.87 -1.08
C TRP A 106 3.40 -21.18 0.13
N THR A 107 2.77 -21.96 1.01
CA THR A 107 1.90 -21.41 2.08
C THR A 107 2.69 -20.68 3.17
N VAL A 108 3.79 -21.28 3.65
CA VAL A 108 4.62 -20.66 4.70
C VAL A 108 5.28 -19.35 4.24
N PRO A 109 5.91 -19.26 3.06
CA PRO A 109 6.40 -17.99 2.51
C PRO A 109 5.31 -16.91 2.41
N ILE A 110 4.15 -17.25 1.84
CA ILE A 110 3.01 -16.31 1.72
C ILE A 110 2.52 -15.83 3.09
N PHE A 111 2.46 -16.72 4.09
CA PHE A 111 2.12 -16.36 5.46
C PHE A 111 3.12 -15.35 6.04
N PHE A 112 4.43 -15.61 5.90
CA PHE A 112 5.47 -14.67 6.36
C PHE A 112 5.38 -13.31 5.67
N TYR A 113 5.16 -13.26 4.35
CA TYR A 113 4.92 -12.00 3.65
C TYR A 113 3.68 -11.29 4.19
N THR A 114 2.56 -12.01 4.33
CA THR A 114 1.29 -11.43 4.82
C THR A 114 1.46 -10.81 6.21
N VAL A 115 2.12 -11.50 7.14
CA VAL A 115 2.40 -10.97 8.49
C VAL A 115 3.32 -9.75 8.44
N PHE A 116 4.44 -9.84 7.71
CA PHE A 116 5.41 -8.74 7.61
C PHE A 116 4.78 -7.47 7.02
N PHE A 117 4.08 -7.58 5.90
CA PHE A 117 3.45 -6.43 5.25
C PHE A 117 2.22 -5.91 6.01
N SER A 118 1.51 -6.75 6.76
CA SER A 118 0.47 -6.29 7.70
C SER A 118 1.08 -5.43 8.82
N LEU A 119 2.22 -5.83 9.39
CA LEU A 119 2.95 -5.02 10.37
C LEU A 119 3.43 -3.70 9.76
N CYS A 120 3.96 -3.72 8.53
CA CYS A 120 4.33 -2.48 7.82
C CYS A 120 3.13 -1.55 7.59
N LEU A 121 1.97 -2.09 7.18
CA LEU A 121 0.74 -1.32 6.99
C LEU A 121 0.28 -0.67 8.30
N ILE A 122 0.28 -1.41 9.41
CA ILE A 122 -0.07 -0.89 10.74
C ILE A 122 0.87 0.26 11.14
N LEU A 123 2.19 0.10 10.91
CA LEU A 123 3.18 1.14 11.21
C LEU A 123 3.02 2.39 10.33
N THR A 124 2.64 2.24 9.05
CA THR A 124 2.35 3.36 8.15
C THR A 124 1.11 4.12 8.61
N LEU A 125 0.00 3.41 8.86
CA LEU A 125 -1.24 4.02 9.36
C LEU A 125 -1.03 4.73 10.70
N LEU A 126 -0.27 4.13 11.63
CA LEU A 126 0.04 4.74 12.92
C LEU A 126 0.84 6.05 12.74
N LYS A 127 1.81 6.09 11.82
CA LYS A 127 2.55 7.32 11.48
C LYS A 127 1.65 8.39 10.88
N GLU A 128 0.75 8.02 9.96
CA GLU A 128 -0.21 8.94 9.34
C GLU A 128 -1.15 9.55 10.39
N ILE A 129 -1.73 8.72 11.27
CA ILE A 129 -2.60 9.17 12.38
C ILE A 129 -1.86 10.12 13.32
N LEU A 130 -0.63 9.77 13.74
CA LEU A 130 0.17 10.63 14.62
C LEU A 130 0.53 11.98 13.97
N GLN A 131 0.86 11.98 12.67
CA GLN A 131 1.11 13.22 11.93
C GLN A 131 -0.16 14.08 11.80
N GLU A 132 -1.31 13.48 11.52
CA GLU A 132 -2.57 14.19 11.39
C GLU A 132 -3.04 14.78 12.73
N CYS A 133 -2.92 14.02 13.82
CA CYS A 133 -3.14 14.53 15.18
C CYS A 133 -2.22 15.72 15.50
N ARG A 134 -0.93 15.66 15.15
CA ARG A 134 0.03 16.77 15.35
C ARG A 134 -0.30 18.00 14.49
N LYS A 135 -0.80 17.82 13.26
CA LYS A 135 -1.27 18.91 12.38
C LYS A 135 -2.53 19.59 12.92
N ARG A 136 -3.42 18.82 13.56
CA ARG A 136 -4.66 19.35 14.17
C ARG A 136 -4.36 20.16 15.43
N THR A 137 -3.48 19.68 16.30
CA THR A 137 -3.09 20.41 17.52
C THR A 137 -2.33 21.70 17.22
N SER A 138 -1.44 21.72 16.21
CA SER A 138 -0.74 22.96 15.82
C SER A 138 -1.69 24.01 15.23
N LYS A 139 -2.64 23.62 14.38
CA LYS A 139 -3.69 24.52 13.86
C LYS A 139 -4.59 25.07 14.98
N ALA A 140 -4.99 24.24 15.93
CA ALA A 140 -5.82 24.66 17.07
C ALA A 140 -5.08 25.64 18.01
N GLY A 141 -3.77 25.46 18.21
CA GLY A 141 -2.95 26.41 18.98
C GLY A 141 -2.80 27.76 18.26
N SER A 142 -2.50 27.75 16.96
CA SER A 142 -2.30 28.98 16.17
C SER A 142 -3.55 29.87 16.13
N SER A 143 -4.75 29.27 16.05
CA SER A 143 -6.03 30.02 16.01
C SER A 143 -6.44 30.61 17.38
N ARG A 144 -5.76 30.22 18.47
CA ARG A 144 -6.04 30.72 19.82
C ARG A 144 -5.19 31.95 20.18
N ASN A 145 -4.10 32.19 19.46
CA ASN A 145 -3.22 33.35 19.66
C ASN A 145 -3.63 34.59 18.85
N SER A 146 -4.44 34.43 17.79
CA SER A 146 -4.88 35.54 16.93
C SER A 146 -6.21 36.17 17.36
N ARG A 147 -6.62 36.03 18.63
CA ARG A 147 -7.87 36.57 19.18
C ARG A 147 -7.65 37.38 20.46
N HIS A 148 -6.44 37.90 20.66
CA HIS A 148 -6.06 38.67 21.85
C HIS A 148 -5.22 39.92 21.54
N GLU A 149 -5.36 40.51 20.35
CA GLU A 149 -4.78 41.82 19.99
C GLU A 149 -5.83 42.70 19.27
N GLU A 150 -6.96 42.99 19.93
CA GLU A 150 -7.87 44.06 19.49
C GLU A 150 -8.75 44.60 20.64
N THR A 151 -8.16 44.87 21.82
CA THR A 151 -8.88 45.55 22.92
C THR A 151 -7.97 46.29 23.92
N GLU A 152 -7.12 47.20 23.45
CA GLU A 152 -6.67 48.33 24.30
C GLU A 152 -7.10 49.64 23.62
N GLY A 153 -8.05 50.32 24.26
CA GLY A 153 -8.77 51.44 23.68
C GLY A 153 -8.02 52.76 23.78
N GLU A 154 -8.21 53.59 22.76
CA GLU A 154 -7.77 54.97 22.71
C GLU A 154 -8.34 55.77 23.89
N MET A 155 -7.47 56.52 24.60
CA MET A 155 -7.89 57.44 25.64
C MET A 155 -7.35 58.85 25.36
N SER A 156 -8.06 59.59 24.51
CA SER A 156 -7.89 61.05 24.41
C SER A 156 -9.20 61.70 23.96
N GLY A 157 -9.95 62.26 24.92
CA GLY A 157 -11.21 62.94 24.64
C GLY A 157 -11.05 64.46 24.66
N SER A 158 -11.62 65.16 23.67
CA SER A 158 -12.00 66.57 23.84
C SER A 158 -13.07 67.04 22.83
N ARG A 159 -14.23 67.43 23.40
CA ARG A 159 -15.14 68.52 23.00
C ARG A 159 -15.89 68.56 21.64
N THR A 160 -17.22 68.46 21.78
CA THR A 160 -18.29 69.32 21.21
C THR A 160 -18.44 69.43 19.67
N THR A 161 -19.61 69.11 19.09
CA THR A 161 -20.82 69.97 19.15
C THR A 161 -22.09 69.25 18.66
N GLU A 162 -23.27 69.78 18.99
CA GLU A 162 -24.60 69.25 18.64
C GLU A 162 -25.05 69.62 17.21
N LYS A 163 -25.83 68.74 16.54
CA LYS A 163 -27.15 69.10 15.96
C LYS A 163 -27.97 67.93 15.36
N SER A 164 -29.08 67.65 16.03
CA SER A 164 -30.45 67.33 15.55
C SER A 164 -30.72 66.94 14.07
N ALA A 165 -31.35 65.76 13.89
CA ALA A 165 -32.53 65.42 13.03
C ALA A 165 -32.54 63.88 12.78
N ALA A 166 -33.42 63.04 13.32
CA ALA A 166 -34.89 62.94 13.24
C ALA A 166 -35.43 62.16 12.00
N ASN A 167 -36.29 61.15 12.26
CA ASN A 167 -37.15 60.39 11.31
C ASN A 167 -36.49 59.44 10.28
N ASN A 168 -37.12 58.34 9.81
CA ASN A 168 -38.15 57.43 10.38
C ASN A 168 -38.33 56.18 9.47
N ILE A 169 -39.07 55.16 9.93
CA ILE A 169 -39.90 54.21 9.14
C ILE A 169 -39.21 53.24 8.13
N HIS A 170 -39.06 51.98 8.58
CA HIS A 170 -39.79 50.77 8.10
C HIS A 170 -40.18 50.62 6.59
N MET A 171 -39.73 49.52 5.93
CA MET A 171 -40.64 48.57 5.23
C MET A 171 -39.94 47.31 4.67
N HIS A 172 -40.77 46.30 4.32
CA HIS A 172 -40.42 44.97 3.81
C HIS A 172 -39.80 44.94 2.40
N GLY A 173 -39.10 43.84 2.08
CA GLY A 173 -38.70 43.49 0.71
C GLY A 173 -38.11 42.08 0.57
N SER A 174 -38.96 41.06 0.48
CA SER A 174 -38.55 39.70 0.07
C SER A 174 -38.65 39.55 -1.45
N THR A 175 -37.65 38.99 -2.13
CA THR A 175 -37.74 37.80 -3.04
C THR A 175 -36.50 37.58 -3.93
N SER A 176 -36.13 36.31 -4.10
CA SER A 176 -35.53 35.64 -5.29
C SER A 176 -34.25 36.17 -5.99
N SER A 177 -33.20 35.34 -5.92
CA SER A 177 -32.35 34.74 -6.98
C SER A 177 -32.50 35.14 -8.47
N PRO A 178 -31.55 34.74 -9.36
CA PRO A 178 -30.14 34.34 -9.20
C PRO A 178 -29.18 35.14 -10.12
N ASN A 179 -27.85 34.90 -10.06
CA ASN A 179 -27.08 34.90 -11.30
C ASN A 179 -25.79 34.06 -11.25
N GLU A 180 -25.48 33.41 -12.36
CA GLU A 180 -24.27 32.62 -12.56
C GLU A 180 -23.09 33.51 -12.97
N HIS A 181 -21.89 33.25 -12.43
CA HIS A 181 -20.66 33.67 -13.10
C HIS A 181 -19.60 32.57 -13.06
N SER A 182 -19.67 31.72 -14.08
CA SER A 182 -18.52 30.97 -14.57
C SER A 182 -17.46 31.94 -15.08
N ARG A 183 -16.23 31.85 -14.56
CA ARG A 183 -15.04 32.31 -15.29
C ARG A 183 -13.96 31.24 -15.25
N HIS A 184 -13.55 30.85 -16.45
CA HIS A 184 -12.33 30.12 -16.72
C HIS A 184 -11.12 30.93 -16.28
N ASP A 185 -10.06 30.23 -15.85
CA ASP A 185 -8.70 30.63 -16.20
C ASP A 185 -7.88 29.39 -16.62
N LYS A 186 -7.52 29.33 -17.90
CA LYS A 186 -6.52 28.42 -18.48
C LYS A 186 -5.36 29.28 -18.95
N HIS A 187 -4.21 29.19 -18.30
CA HIS A 187 -2.96 29.74 -18.85
C HIS A 187 -2.05 28.65 -19.39
N HIS A 188 -1.84 28.69 -20.71
CA HIS A 188 -0.79 27.97 -21.44
C HIS A 188 0.40 28.90 -21.71
N GLY A 189 1.60 28.31 -21.87
CA GLY A 189 2.80 28.97 -22.42
C GLY A 189 4.01 28.89 -21.47
N GLY A 190 5.21 28.49 -21.91
CA GLY A 190 5.64 28.08 -23.25
C GLY A 190 7.09 27.57 -23.30
N HIS A 191 7.44 26.89 -24.40
CA HIS A 191 8.67 26.18 -24.74
C HIS A 191 10.05 26.83 -24.49
N ASN A 192 11.06 25.99 -24.14
CA ASN A 192 12.22 25.62 -24.99
C ASN A 192 12.94 24.35 -24.42
N LYS A 193 13.59 23.40 -25.12
CA LYS A 193 13.85 23.05 -26.56
C LYS A 193 15.33 23.21 -27.03
N HIS A 194 15.86 22.17 -27.70
CA HIS A 194 17.25 21.95 -28.22
C HIS A 194 18.32 21.71 -27.11
N TYR A 195 19.29 20.79 -27.23
CA TYR A 195 19.99 20.26 -28.43
C TYR A 195 20.06 18.72 -28.53
N ALA A 196 20.46 18.23 -29.71
CA ALA A 196 20.69 16.82 -30.04
C ALA A 196 22.18 16.41 -29.94
N GLY A 197 22.46 15.12 -29.80
CA GLY A 197 23.81 14.53 -29.88
C GLY A 197 23.80 13.17 -30.57
N HIS A 198 24.37 13.10 -31.78
CA HIS A 198 24.54 11.87 -32.57
C HIS A 198 25.65 10.98 -31.99
N GLY A 199 25.55 9.65 -32.16
CA GLY A 199 26.57 8.71 -31.70
C GLY A 199 26.40 7.28 -32.21
N THR A 200 26.39 7.10 -33.54
CA THR A 200 26.48 5.76 -34.17
C THR A 200 27.91 5.23 -34.13
N HIS A 201 28.10 3.94 -33.85
CA HIS A 201 28.77 2.98 -34.77
C HIS A 201 28.85 1.57 -34.15
N ALA A 202 28.70 0.55 -34.99
CA ALA A 202 28.84 -0.86 -34.64
C ALA A 202 30.29 -1.33 -34.78
N ASN A 203 30.64 -2.45 -34.13
CA ASN A 203 31.43 -3.47 -34.84
C ASN A 203 31.23 -4.90 -34.33
N HIS A 204 31.18 -5.85 -35.26
CA HIS A 204 31.36 -7.28 -34.99
C HIS A 204 32.84 -7.59 -34.75
N LYS A 205 33.13 -8.67 -34.02
CA LYS A 205 34.15 -9.63 -34.47
C LYS A 205 33.96 -11.02 -33.85
N HIS A 206 33.82 -12.02 -34.73
CA HIS A 206 34.19 -13.41 -34.42
C HIS A 206 35.72 -13.52 -34.28
N GLY A 207 36.19 -14.51 -33.54
CA GLY A 207 37.61 -14.85 -33.48
C GLY A 207 37.91 -16.04 -32.56
N LYS A 208 37.69 -17.25 -33.09
CA LYS A 208 38.21 -18.58 -32.69
C LYS A 208 38.73 -18.76 -31.27
#